data_AF-A0A3D1I072-F1
#
_entry.id   AF-A0A3D1I072-F1
#
_cell.length_a   1.000
_cell.length_b   1.000
_cell.length_c   1.000
_cell.angle_alpha   90.00
_cell.angle_beta   90.00
_cell.angle_gamma   90.00
#
_symmetry.space_group_name_H-M   'P 1'
#
loop_
_entity.id
_entity.type
_entity.pdbx_description
1 polymer ?
#
loop_
_entity_poly.entity_id
_entity_poly.type
_entity_poly.pdbx_seq_one_letter_code
_entity_poly.pdbx_strand_id
1 'polypeptide(L)'
;MISTVIYFIGKVLTFPGAYIKAFFEHLIARAFSIPVEDTKYLRFTDGCGHVEHDAIGSKAKIFFYCLLPGLFTAIIGTPMLYMGFAGLFFFKVPADSSTMLMFIVYCILFYLGFSLCANQYPLIEDAIGLWHALYGKDGANLFVKIVLFIPTVLIIAGAFLERYALNILLMAGTVAFAALTA
;
A
#
# COMPACT_ATOMS: atom_id res chain seq x y z
N MET A 1 14.10 -0.37 16.13
CA MET A 1 14.94 -1.50 15.65
C MET A 1 14.10 -2.71 15.22
N ILE A 2 13.37 -3.40 16.11
CA ILE A 2 12.58 -4.59 15.72
C ILE A 2 11.50 -4.26 14.69
N SER A 3 10.71 -3.19 14.90
CA SER A 3 9.67 -2.77 13.95
C SER A 3 10.25 -2.44 12.57
N THR A 4 11.41 -1.78 12.52
CA THR A 4 12.10 -1.40 11.28
C THR A 4 12.55 -2.63 10.47
N VAL A 5 13.06 -3.66 11.15
CA VAL A 5 13.49 -4.90 10.51
C VAL A 5 12.29 -5.67 9.95
N ILE A 6 11.22 -5.81 10.74
CA ILE A 6 9.97 -6.47 10.29
C ILE A 6 9.38 -5.76 9.08
N TYR A 7 9.31 -4.43 9.15
CA TYR A 7 8.86 -3.59 8.06
C TYR A 7 9.68 -3.81 6.79
N PHE A 8 11.01 -3.74 6.89
CA PHE A 8 11.92 -3.95 5.77
C PHE A 8 11.74 -5.34 5.14
N ILE A 9 11.61 -6.40 5.94
CA ILE A 9 11.32 -7.75 5.44
C ILE A 9 10.01 -7.76 4.65
N GLY A 10 8.95 -7.14 5.17
CA GLY A 10 7.68 -7.00 4.48
C GLY A 10 7.82 -6.32 3.12
N LYS A 11 8.64 -5.27 3.02
CA LYS A 11 8.94 -4.57 1.77
C LYS A 11 9.74 -5.40 0.79
N VAL A 12 10.72 -6.17 1.25
CA VAL A 12 11.49 -7.07 0.38
C VAL A 12 10.59 -8.18 -0.19
N LEU A 13 9.71 -8.76 0.63
CA LEU A 13 8.73 -9.76 0.18
C LEU A 13 7.70 -9.21 -0.80
N THR A 14 7.44 -7.91 -0.76
CA THR A 14 6.46 -7.22 -1.60
C THR A 14 7.11 -6.11 -2.42
N PHE A 15 8.34 -6.37 -2.88
CA PHE A 15 9.21 -5.39 -3.50
C PHE A 15 8.59 -4.60 -4.67
N PRO A 16 7.94 -5.26 -5.67
CA PRO A 16 7.33 -4.52 -6.78
C PRO A 16 6.32 -3.47 -6.32
N GLY A 17 5.48 -3.82 -5.35
CA GLY A 17 4.48 -2.94 -4.77
C GLY A 17 5.10 -1.80 -3.96
N ALA A 18 6.11 -2.09 -3.15
CA ALA A 18 6.85 -1.07 -2.40
C ALA A 18 7.47 -0.02 -3.34
N TYR A 19 8.07 -0.47 -4.44
CA TYR A 19 8.67 0.41 -5.43
C TYR A 19 7.63 1.25 -6.19
N ILE A 20 6.54 0.62 -6.65
CA ILE A 20 5.47 1.31 -7.39
C ILE A 20 4.73 2.32 -6.51
N LYS A 21 4.50 1.99 -5.24
CA LYS A 21 3.93 2.91 -4.25
C LYS A 21 4.82 4.13 -4.04
N ALA A 22 6.12 3.93 -3.81
CA ALA A 22 7.08 5.04 -3.67
C ALA A 22 7.11 5.93 -4.93
N PHE A 23 7.02 5.32 -6.11
CA PHE A 23 6.89 6.06 -7.36
C PHE A 23 5.62 6.92 -7.39
N PHE A 24 4.47 6.39 -6.96
CA PHE A 24 3.24 7.19 -6.89
C PHE A 24 3.30 8.28 -5.83
N GLU A 25 3.91 8.02 -4.67
CA GLU A 25 4.16 9.05 -3.66
C GLU A 25 5.00 10.19 -4.24
N HIS A 26 6.06 9.87 -4.99
CA HIS A 26 6.87 10.88 -5.66
C HIS A 26 6.04 11.66 -6.69
N LEU A 27 5.25 10.96 -7.51
CA LEU A 27 4.42 11.59 -8.55
C LEU A 27 3.38 12.54 -7.94
N ILE A 28 2.72 12.13 -6.85
CA ILE A 28 1.74 12.96 -6.12
C ILE A 28 2.43 14.14 -5.43
N ALA A 29 3.60 13.93 -4.81
CA ALA A 29 4.38 15.02 -4.22
C ALA A 29 4.68 16.09 -5.26
N ARG A 30 5.15 15.69 -6.45
CA ARG A 30 5.42 16.61 -7.57
C ARG A 30 4.14 17.30 -8.07
N ALA A 31 3.05 16.55 -8.23
CA ALA A 31 1.76 17.10 -8.68
C ALA A 31 1.19 18.14 -7.72
N PHE A 32 1.41 17.99 -6.41
CA PHE A 32 0.98 18.94 -5.39
C PHE A 32 2.02 19.98 -4.99
N SER A 33 3.17 20.01 -5.69
CA SER A 33 4.30 20.89 -5.39
C SER A 33 4.78 20.76 -3.92
N ILE A 34 4.81 19.53 -3.42
CA ILE A 34 5.40 19.18 -2.12
C ILE A 34 6.90 18.94 -2.36
N PRO A 35 7.81 19.66 -1.68
CA PRO A 35 9.25 19.44 -1.80
C PRO A 35 9.63 18.03 -1.32
N VAL A 36 10.35 17.28 -2.16
CA VAL A 36 10.90 15.96 -1.83
C VAL A 36 12.32 16.15 -1.31
N GLU A 37 12.59 15.67 -0.10
CA GLU A 37 13.89 15.81 0.57
C GLU A 37 14.89 14.76 0.09
N ASP A 38 14.45 13.52 -0.05
CA ASP A 38 15.27 12.43 -0.60
C ASP A 38 14.46 11.58 -1.59
N THR A 39 15.07 11.38 -2.76
CA THR A 39 14.48 10.70 -3.93
C THR A 39 14.69 9.19 -3.92
N LYS A 40 15.41 8.63 -2.95
CA LYS A 40 15.60 7.18 -2.82
C LYS A 40 14.31 6.49 -2.39
N TYR A 41 13.83 5.59 -3.24
CA TYR A 41 12.61 4.80 -2.97
C TYR A 41 12.86 3.60 -2.06
N LEU A 42 14.07 3.06 -2.06
CA LEU A 42 14.43 1.85 -1.34
C LEU A 42 15.54 2.18 -0.35
N ARG A 43 15.28 1.90 0.92
CA ARG A 43 16.18 2.22 2.03
C ARG A 43 16.21 1.04 2.98
N PHE A 44 17.30 0.91 3.73
CA PHE A 44 17.38 -0.06 4.82
C PHE A 44 16.82 0.53 6.13
N THR A 45 15.76 1.32 6.01
CA THR A 45 15.08 2.04 7.10
C THR A 45 13.57 1.81 7.01
N ASP A 46 12.82 2.41 7.93
CA ASP A 46 11.36 2.49 7.91
C ASP A 46 10.82 3.30 6.72
N GLY A 47 11.65 4.14 6.08
CA GLY A 47 11.34 4.80 4.81
C GLY A 47 11.41 3.91 3.57
N CYS A 48 11.60 2.59 3.70
CA CYS A 48 11.62 1.69 2.53
C CYS A 48 10.25 1.65 1.84
N GLY A 49 10.22 1.94 0.53
CA GLY A 49 8.97 2.06 -0.22
C GLY A 49 8.24 3.39 0.01
N HIS A 50 8.93 4.40 0.55
CA HIS A 50 8.39 5.75 0.77
C HIS A 50 9.31 6.86 0.28
N VAL A 51 8.72 8.04 0.07
CA VAL A 51 9.43 9.25 -0.31
C VAL A 51 9.42 10.24 0.86
N GLU A 52 10.60 10.65 1.30
CA GLU A 52 10.72 11.71 2.31
C GLU A 52 10.44 13.08 1.69
N HIS A 53 9.60 13.85 2.36
CA HIS A 53 9.15 15.15 1.89
C HIS A 53 9.02 16.13 3.04
N ASP A 54 9.05 17.42 2.71
CA ASP A 54 8.87 18.50 3.68
C ASP A 54 7.41 18.55 4.19
N ALA A 55 7.18 19.26 5.29
CA ALA A 55 5.88 19.36 5.94
C ALA A 55 4.79 19.90 4.99
N ILE A 56 3.68 19.17 4.91
CA ILE A 56 2.55 19.54 4.03
C ILE A 56 1.61 20.51 4.77
N GLY A 57 1.69 21.80 4.44
CA GLY A 57 0.88 22.83 5.11
C GLY A 57 -0.63 22.81 4.78
N SER A 58 -1.07 22.12 3.73
CA SER A 58 -2.48 22.07 3.34
C SER A 58 -3.16 20.77 3.75
N LYS A 59 -4.28 20.88 4.48
CA LYS A 59 -5.12 19.75 4.94
C LYS A 59 -5.62 18.86 3.80
N ALA A 60 -5.94 19.47 2.66
CA ALA A 60 -6.37 18.71 1.49
C ALA A 60 -5.20 17.96 0.86
N LYS A 61 -4.04 18.62 0.71
CA LYS A 61 -2.83 18.00 0.14
C LYS A 61 -2.38 16.80 0.97
N ILE A 62 -2.33 16.91 2.30
CA ILE A 62 -1.92 15.80 3.17
C ILE A 62 -2.91 14.62 3.09
N PHE A 63 -4.22 14.89 3.03
CA PHE A 63 -5.23 13.84 2.85
C PHE A 63 -5.04 13.09 1.53
N PHE A 64 -4.92 13.81 0.42
CA PHE A 64 -4.73 13.17 -0.89
C PHE A 64 -3.36 12.52 -1.04
N TYR A 65 -2.31 13.07 -0.42
CA TYR A 65 -0.99 12.44 -0.36
C TYR A 65 -1.06 11.07 0.34
N CYS A 66 -1.78 10.99 1.45
CA CYS A 66 -1.98 9.73 2.18
C CYS A 66 -2.90 8.73 1.45
N LEU A 67 -3.83 9.19 0.63
CA LEU A 67 -4.84 8.35 -0.01
C LEU A 67 -4.43 7.87 -1.42
N LEU A 68 -3.95 8.76 -2.26
CA LEU A 68 -3.84 8.51 -3.71
C LEU A 68 -2.80 7.44 -4.09
N PRO A 69 -1.59 7.38 -3.52
CA PRO A 69 -0.63 6.33 -3.83
C PRO A 69 -1.19 4.93 -3.53
N GLY A 70 -1.87 4.80 -2.38
CA GLY A 70 -2.60 3.60 -1.99
C GLY A 70 -3.75 3.23 -2.91
N LEU A 71 -4.52 4.24 -3.32
CA LEU A 71 -5.64 4.04 -4.23
C LEU A 71 -5.15 3.55 -5.61
N PHE A 72 -4.07 4.13 -6.15
CA PHE A 72 -3.53 3.70 -7.45
C PHE A 72 -2.93 2.30 -7.40
N THR A 73 -2.18 1.97 -6.34
CA THR A 73 -1.69 0.60 -6.13
C THR A 73 -2.85 -0.40 -5.99
N ALA A 74 -3.94 -0.02 -5.33
CA ALA A 74 -5.15 -0.85 -5.22
C ALA A 74 -5.85 -1.07 -6.57
N ILE A 75 -6.04 -0.01 -7.36
CA ILE A 75 -6.72 -0.06 -8.67
C ILE A 75 -5.95 -0.97 -9.65
N ILE A 76 -4.62 -0.93 -9.62
CA ILE A 76 -3.77 -1.76 -10.48
C ILE A 76 -3.62 -3.18 -9.91
N GLY A 77 -3.39 -3.29 -8.59
CA GLY A 77 -3.10 -4.56 -7.93
C GLY A 77 -4.29 -5.50 -7.86
N THR A 78 -5.50 -4.97 -7.62
CA THR A 78 -6.70 -5.80 -7.39
C THR A 78 -7.06 -6.67 -8.61
N PRO A 79 -7.12 -6.13 -9.85
CA PRO A 79 -7.35 -6.97 -11.03
C PRO A 79 -6.27 -8.04 -11.23
N MET A 80 -5.00 -7.71 -10.99
CA MET A 80 -3.89 -8.66 -11.11
C MET A 80 -4.00 -9.78 -10.08
N LEU A 81 -4.30 -9.44 -8.83
CA LEU A 81 -4.50 -10.38 -7.74
C LEU A 81 -5.68 -11.31 -8.03
N TYR A 82 -6.81 -10.75 -8.47
CA TYR A 82 -8.00 -11.51 -8.83
C TYR A 82 -7.72 -12.50 -9.98
N MET A 83 -7.10 -12.04 -11.06
CA MET A 83 -6.80 -12.90 -12.21
C MET A 83 -5.79 -13.99 -11.87
N GLY A 84 -4.74 -13.65 -11.11
CA GLY A 84 -3.78 -14.63 -10.61
C GLY A 84 -4.43 -15.65 -9.67
N PHE A 85 -5.26 -15.19 -8.74
CA PHE A 85 -6.00 -16.05 -7.82
C PHE A 85 -6.95 -17.00 -8.55
N ALA A 86 -7.76 -16.47 -9.49
CA ALA A 86 -8.71 -17.27 -10.24
C ALA A 86 -7.99 -18.33 -11.10
N GLY A 87 -6.89 -17.97 -11.78
CA GLY A 87 -6.11 -18.93 -12.56
C GLY A 87 -5.52 -20.07 -11.72
N LEU A 88 -4.95 -19.74 -10.56
CA LEU A 88 -4.25 -20.71 -9.71
C LEU A 88 -5.19 -21.55 -8.86
N PHE A 89 -6.23 -20.95 -8.27
CA PHE A 89 -7.06 -21.60 -7.25
C PHE A 89 -8.47 -21.96 -7.72
N PHE A 90 -9.10 -21.15 -8.58
CA PHE A 90 -10.45 -21.42 -9.05
C PHE A 90 -10.45 -22.35 -10.28
N PHE A 91 -9.69 -21.98 -11.32
CA PHE A 91 -9.54 -22.77 -12.54
C PHE A 91 -8.50 -23.88 -12.40
N LYS A 92 -7.62 -23.80 -11.38
CA LYS A 92 -6.61 -24.81 -11.05
C LYS A 92 -5.75 -25.19 -12.27
N VAL A 93 -5.29 -24.17 -13.01
CA VAL A 93 -4.50 -24.36 -14.23
C VAL A 93 -3.27 -25.23 -13.91
N PRO A 94 -3.10 -26.38 -14.59
CA PRO A 94 -2.01 -27.30 -14.26
C PRO A 94 -0.65 -26.74 -14.68
N ALA A 95 0.40 -27.22 -14.01
CA ALA A 95 1.79 -26.93 -14.35
C ALA A 95 2.37 -28.02 -15.28
N ASP A 96 1.67 -28.32 -16.38
CA ASP A 96 2.15 -29.24 -17.42
C ASP A 96 2.75 -28.50 -18.62
N SER A 97 3.39 -29.23 -19.53
CA SER A 97 4.08 -28.64 -20.69
C SER A 97 3.17 -27.86 -21.63
N SER A 98 1.86 -28.14 -21.66
CA SER A 98 0.89 -27.49 -22.54
C SER A 98 0.37 -26.16 -21.98
N THR A 99 0.29 -26.04 -20.65
CA THR A 99 -0.24 -24.86 -19.96
C THR A 99 0.80 -24.09 -19.16
N MET A 100 2.07 -24.50 -19.19
CA MET A 100 3.17 -23.92 -18.39
C MET A 100 3.25 -22.40 -18.48
N LEU A 101 3.13 -21.84 -19.70
CA LEU A 101 3.19 -20.39 -19.89
C LEU A 101 2.04 -19.67 -19.16
N MET A 102 0.82 -20.21 -19.24
CA MET A 102 -0.35 -19.66 -18.54
C MET A 102 -0.17 -19.75 -17.03
N PHE A 103 0.29 -20.90 -16.52
CA PHE A 103 0.58 -21.08 -15.09
C PHE A 103 1.59 -20.04 -14.58
N ILE A 104 2.69 -19.82 -15.30
CA ILE A 104 3.70 -18.80 -14.95
C ILE A 104 3.07 -17.39 -14.95
N VAL A 105 2.28 -17.05 -15.96
CA VAL A 105 1.61 -15.75 -16.04
C VAL A 105 0.69 -15.55 -14.82
N TYR A 106 -0.09 -16.56 -14.43
CA TYR A 106 -0.94 -16.46 -13.24
C TYR A 106 -0.15 -16.32 -11.95
N CYS A 107 0.98 -17.02 -11.79
CA CYS A 107 1.91 -16.82 -10.68
C CYS A 107 2.45 -15.38 -10.62
N ILE A 108 2.84 -14.81 -11.76
CA ILE A 108 3.34 -13.44 -11.84
C ILE A 108 2.22 -12.44 -11.49
N LEU A 109 1.04 -12.59 -12.08
CA LEU A 109 -0.11 -11.73 -11.80
C LEU A 109 -0.52 -11.80 -10.33
N PHE A 110 -0.54 -12.99 -9.76
CA PHE A 110 -0.84 -13.21 -8.36
C PHE A 110 0.18 -12.51 -7.46
N TYR A 111 1.48 -12.71 -7.70
CA TYR A 111 2.54 -12.07 -6.91
C TYR A 111 2.54 -10.54 -7.05
N LEU A 112 2.43 -10.01 -8.27
CA LEU A 112 2.39 -8.56 -8.50
C LEU A 112 1.14 -7.91 -7.89
N GLY A 113 -0.02 -8.54 -8.06
CA GLY A 113 -1.26 -8.08 -7.45
C GLY A 113 -1.20 -8.12 -5.93
N PHE A 114 -0.69 -9.21 -5.35
CA PHE A 114 -0.48 -9.34 -3.92
C PHE A 114 0.48 -8.26 -3.41
N SER A 115 1.60 -8.07 -4.10
CA SER A 115 2.60 -7.10 -3.73
C SER A 115 2.06 -5.67 -3.74
N LEU A 116 1.28 -5.29 -4.76
CA LEU A 116 0.65 -3.96 -4.86
C LEU A 116 -0.41 -3.74 -3.78
N CYS A 117 -1.29 -4.71 -3.55
CA CYS A 117 -2.33 -4.62 -2.53
C CYS A 117 -1.76 -4.59 -1.10
N ALA A 118 -0.59 -5.21 -0.87
CA ALA A 118 0.11 -5.17 0.40
C ALA A 118 0.86 -3.85 0.67
N ASN A 119 0.89 -2.90 -0.27
CA ASN A 119 1.61 -1.64 -0.17
C ASN A 119 0.69 -0.44 -0.38
N GLN A 120 -0.47 -0.44 0.29
CA GLN A 120 -1.51 0.56 0.08
C GLN A 120 -1.46 1.73 1.08
N TYR A 121 -0.90 1.55 2.27
CA TYR A 121 -1.05 2.56 3.32
C TYR A 121 0.15 3.47 3.41
N PRO A 122 -0.01 4.77 3.67
CA PRO A 122 1.13 5.69 3.79
C PRO A 122 2.00 5.34 4.99
N LEU A 123 3.13 6.03 5.13
CA LEU A 123 3.99 5.88 6.29
C LEU A 123 3.22 6.29 7.56
N ILE A 124 3.54 5.68 8.70
CA ILE A 124 2.80 5.93 9.95
C ILE A 124 2.92 7.39 10.40
N GLU A 125 4.07 8.01 10.16
CA GLU A 125 4.32 9.43 10.41
C GLU A 125 3.35 10.32 9.61
N ASP A 126 3.13 10.02 8.33
CA ASP A 126 2.20 10.76 7.46
C ASP A 126 0.75 10.56 7.89
N ALA A 127 0.39 9.33 8.26
CA ALA A 127 -0.95 9.02 8.74
C ALA A 127 -1.29 9.74 10.06
N ILE A 128 -0.32 9.81 10.99
CA ILE A 128 -0.46 10.57 12.24
C ILE A 128 -0.50 12.08 11.93
N GLY A 129 0.34 12.56 11.00
CA GLY A 129 0.30 13.92 10.50
C GLY A 129 -1.08 14.31 9.95
N LEU A 130 -1.70 13.42 9.17
CA LEU A 130 -3.06 13.59 8.66
C LEU A 130 -4.08 13.72 9.79
N TRP A 131 -4.01 12.86 10.81
CA TRP A 131 -4.89 12.94 11.98
C TRP A 131 -4.78 14.31 12.66
N HIS A 132 -3.55 14.78 12.91
CA HIS A 132 -3.34 16.08 13.53
C HIS A 132 -3.84 17.24 12.65
N ALA A 133 -3.62 17.17 11.33
CA ALA A 133 -4.08 18.20 10.40
C ALA A 133 -5.61 18.32 10.34
N LEU A 134 -6.34 17.19 10.43
CA LEU A 134 -7.80 17.16 10.34
C LEU A 134 -8.50 17.26 11.70
N TYR A 135 -8.00 16.60 12.74
CA TYR A 135 -8.67 16.45 14.04
C TYR A 135 -7.94 17.10 15.22
N GLY A 136 -6.77 17.71 15.00
CA GLY A 136 -6.07 18.50 16.00
C GLY A 136 -6.81 19.78 16.43
N LYS A 137 -6.18 20.55 17.32
CA LYS A 137 -6.73 21.79 17.91
C LYS A 137 -7.18 22.78 16.83
N ASP A 138 -6.34 23.02 15.82
CA ASP A 138 -6.65 23.86 14.67
C ASP A 138 -7.09 23.02 13.45
N GLY A 139 -7.87 21.95 13.71
CA GLY A 139 -8.31 20.94 12.73
C GLY A 139 -9.25 21.46 11.64
N ALA A 140 -9.78 20.56 10.82
CA ALA A 140 -10.77 20.92 9.80
C ALA A 140 -12.11 21.31 10.44
N ASN A 141 -13.01 21.90 9.64
CA ASN A 141 -14.38 22.17 10.10
C ASN A 141 -15.14 20.85 10.37
N LEU A 142 -16.26 20.94 11.11
CA LEU A 142 -17.03 19.77 11.54
C LEU A 142 -17.52 18.92 10.36
N PHE A 143 -17.96 19.55 9.27
CA PHE A 143 -18.44 18.83 8.09
C PHE A 143 -17.34 17.95 7.48
N VAL A 144 -16.14 18.50 7.26
CA VAL A 144 -14.99 17.76 6.72
C VAL A 144 -14.58 16.63 7.66
N LYS A 145 -14.60 16.87 8.97
CA LYS A 145 -14.32 15.84 9.98
C LYS A 145 -15.29 14.66 9.86
N ILE A 146 -16.59 14.92 9.70
CA ILE A 146 -17.58 13.83 9.57
C ILE A 146 -17.36 13.02 8.29
N VAL A 147 -17.18 13.71 7.15
CA VAL A 147 -17.03 13.05 5.85
C VAL A 147 -15.72 12.26 5.76
N LEU A 148 -14.63 12.80 6.30
CA LEU A 148 -13.31 12.17 6.20
C LEU A 148 -12.97 11.24 7.36
N PHE A 149 -13.87 11.05 8.33
CA PHE A 149 -13.59 10.22 9.51
C PHE A 149 -13.24 8.79 9.15
N ILE A 150 -14.14 8.11 8.44
CA ILE A 150 -13.96 6.70 8.04
C ILE A 150 -12.67 6.50 7.23
N PRO A 151 -12.42 7.24 6.12
CA PRO A 151 -11.19 7.03 5.35
C PRO A 151 -9.94 7.35 6.16
N THR A 152 -9.92 8.39 6.99
CA THR A 152 -8.75 8.69 7.82
C THR A 152 -8.47 7.59 8.85
N VAL A 153 -9.50 7.05 9.51
CA VAL A 153 -9.32 5.93 10.45
C VAL A 153 -8.77 4.69 9.75
N LEU A 154 -9.27 4.36 8.56
CA LEU A 154 -8.76 3.24 7.76
C LEU A 154 -7.30 3.43 7.34
N ILE A 155 -6.92 4.65 6.93
CA ILE A 155 -5.54 5.00 6.59
C ILE A 155 -4.61 4.79 7.79
N ILE A 156 -4.98 5.29 8.96
CA ILE A 156 -4.16 5.17 10.18
C ILE A 156 -4.05 3.72 10.64
N ALA A 157 -5.17 3.00 10.68
CA ALA A 157 -5.18 1.59 11.05
C ALA A 157 -4.32 0.75 10.09
N GLY A 158 -4.45 1.00 8.78
CA GLY A 158 -3.66 0.33 7.77
C GLY A 158 -2.16 0.64 7.85
N ALA A 159 -1.79 1.92 8.05
CA ALA A 159 -0.40 2.32 8.24
C ALA A 159 0.22 1.66 9.48
N PHE A 160 -0.57 1.52 10.55
CA PHE A 160 -0.14 0.79 11.74
C PHE A 160 0.09 -0.71 11.47
N LEU A 161 -0.81 -1.36 10.72
CA LEU A 161 -0.64 -2.76 10.31
C LEU A 161 0.59 -2.94 9.41
N GLU A 162 0.80 -2.04 8.46
CA GLU A 162 1.91 -2.08 7.51
C GLU A 162 3.27 -1.92 8.21
N ARG A 163 3.35 -1.07 9.26
CA ARG A 163 4.55 -0.93 10.11
C ARG A 163 5.06 -2.26 10.68
N TYR A 164 4.15 -3.20 10.95
CA TYR A 164 4.48 -4.51 11.51
C TYR A 164 4.32 -5.65 10.50
N ALA A 165 4.17 -5.33 9.20
CA ALA A 165 3.88 -6.29 8.13
C ALA A 165 2.64 -7.18 8.40
N LEU A 166 1.74 -6.75 9.29
CA LEU A 166 0.53 -7.49 9.65
C LEU A 166 -0.48 -7.49 8.50
N ASN A 167 -0.48 -6.43 7.69
CA ASN A 167 -1.29 -6.35 6.48
C ASN A 167 -0.96 -7.48 5.48
N ILE A 168 0.33 -7.84 5.33
CA ILE A 168 0.76 -8.99 4.52
C ILE A 168 0.18 -10.29 5.06
N LEU A 169 0.27 -10.50 6.38
CA LEU A 169 -0.26 -11.71 7.03
C LEU A 169 -1.78 -11.82 6.91
N LEU A 170 -2.50 -10.71 7.13
CA LEU A 170 -3.95 -10.65 6.98
C LEU A 170 -4.37 -10.93 5.54
N MET A 171 -3.63 -10.41 4.56
CA MET A 171 -3.92 -10.64 3.16
C MET A 171 -3.61 -12.08 2.75
N ALA A 172 -2.48 -12.64 3.20
CA ALA A 172 -2.14 -14.05 2.98
C ALA A 172 -3.20 -14.97 3.62
N GLY A 173 -3.67 -14.65 4.83
CA GLY A 173 -4.75 -15.37 5.49
C GLY A 173 -6.07 -15.31 4.72
N THR A 174 -6.43 -14.12 4.22
CA THR A 174 -7.63 -13.94 3.39
C THR A 174 -7.55 -14.75 2.11
N VAL A 175 -6.39 -14.73 1.43
CA VAL A 175 -6.18 -15.51 0.22
C VAL A 175 -6.20 -17.01 0.49
N ALA A 176 -5.56 -17.46 1.57
CA ALA A 176 -5.56 -18.87 1.95
C ALA A 176 -6.99 -19.36 2.27
N PHE A 177 -7.76 -18.57 3.02
CA PHE A 177 -9.16 -18.86 3.29
C PHE A 177 -9.98 -18.94 2.00
N ALA A 178 -9.84 -17.95 1.12
CA ALA A 178 -10.54 -17.95 -0.17
C ALA A 178 -10.16 -19.17 -1.03
N ALA A 179 -8.88 -19.56 -1.04
CA ALA A 179 -8.40 -20.72 -1.78
C ALA A 179 -8.96 -22.05 -1.23
N LEU A 180 -9.17 -22.16 0.08
CA LEU A 180 -9.81 -23.33 0.69
C LEU A 180 -11.29 -23.46 0.31
N THR A 181 -11.93 -22.36 -0.06
CA THR A 181 -13.34 -22.32 -0.47
C THR A 181 -13.55 -22.38 -1.99
N ALA A 182 -12.47 -22.47 -2.79
CA ALA A 182 -12.48 -22.45 -4.26
C ALA A 182 -12.31 -23.85 -4.90
#